data_AF-A0A238WGW7-F1
#
_entry.id   AF-A0A238WGW7-F1
#
_cell.length_a   1.000
_cell.length_b   1.000
_cell.length_c   1.000
_cell.angle_alpha   90.00
_cell.angle_beta   90.00
_cell.angle_gamma   90.00
#
_symmetry.space_group_name_H-M   'P 1'
#
loop_
_entity.id
_entity.type
_entity.pdbx_description
1 polymer ?
#
loop_
_entity_poly.entity_id
_entity_poly.type
_entity_poly.pdbx_seq_one_letter_code
_entity_poly.pdbx_strand_id
1 'polypeptide(L)'
;MKSAAGYNQSANFATAALANRWQPWLVVVALVLAACSSDATRDATTIPLPTGHYEGPISYLGTEVRVALDLREVTPGQLQADVSFPTMPGLEFAAAQLRYQEPQLRIEQHAHANGGISIQAVREGDFLRGVLTWDSLRTDFVWVRRGDAASRGYREQSVRLGLPGYSQPLAILFPDDTLAKHPAIALVPPLAATARATTQAARLARQGYVTVVVPVTAPSPVAAGTDSVATQVASAALTLLRTQTGVDSSRVGIWGSGVASSAVALAAATSQPQAAFVVLEAAPATTAAEARQYRVLGEQHLSTLGIYAALDTSVNVQESSRRLRTALGNKGAMQVRTIPQVSSTFVLPGRASEDGQWQWPRPAPNYWEGVLAWLKSVNQ
;
A
#
# COMPACT_ATOMS: atom_id res chain seq x y z
N MET A 1 -47.24 32.73 23.90
CA MET A 1 -47.81 33.75 22.98
C MET A 1 -47.36 33.43 21.56
N LYS A 2 -48.34 33.27 20.64
CA LYS A 2 -48.29 33.32 19.15
C LYS A 2 -47.28 32.38 18.44
N SER A 3 -47.73 31.36 17.70
CA SER A 3 -48.28 31.41 16.31
C SER A 3 -47.24 31.92 15.29
N ALA A 4 -46.97 31.33 14.13
CA ALA A 4 -47.88 30.61 13.23
C ALA A 4 -47.17 29.66 12.24
N ALA A 5 -47.98 28.72 11.73
CA ALA A 5 -47.88 28.00 10.46
C ALA A 5 -47.50 28.87 9.23
N GLY A 6 -46.99 28.23 8.17
CA GLY A 6 -46.97 28.78 6.81
C GLY A 6 -46.61 27.76 5.71
N TYR A 7 -47.66 27.25 5.04
CA TYR A 7 -47.84 26.95 3.60
C TYR A 7 -46.73 26.28 2.75
N ASN A 8 -46.93 25.06 2.21
CA ASN A 8 -47.61 24.69 0.93
C ASN A 8 -46.96 25.23 -0.36
N GLN A 9 -46.46 24.36 -1.24
CA GLN A 9 -47.01 24.19 -2.61
C GLN A 9 -46.36 23.05 -3.40
N SER A 10 -47.23 22.19 -3.90
CA SER A 10 -47.09 21.19 -4.96
C SER A 10 -46.92 21.82 -6.35
N ALA A 11 -46.17 21.17 -7.25
CA ALA A 11 -46.41 21.27 -8.70
C ALA A 11 -45.97 19.98 -9.41
N ASN A 12 -46.98 19.21 -9.84
CA ASN A 12 -46.88 18.21 -10.88
C ASN A 12 -46.69 18.90 -12.24
N PHE A 13 -45.81 18.40 -13.09
CA PHE A 13 -45.99 18.49 -14.55
C PHE A 13 -45.62 17.15 -15.20
N ALA A 14 -46.65 16.55 -15.79
CA ALA A 14 -46.58 15.43 -16.70
C ALA A 14 -46.46 15.93 -18.16
N THR A 15 -46.31 14.97 -19.09
CA THR A 15 -46.39 15.04 -20.56
C THR A 15 -45.12 15.51 -21.27
N ALA A 16 -44.69 14.97 -22.41
CA ALA A 16 -45.38 14.16 -23.41
C ALA A 16 -44.43 13.16 -24.11
N ALA A 17 -44.98 11.99 -24.44
CA ALA A 17 -44.43 11.05 -25.41
C ALA A 17 -44.75 11.53 -26.83
N LEU A 18 -43.79 11.42 -27.75
CA LEU A 18 -44.05 11.43 -29.18
C LEU A 18 -43.36 10.23 -29.82
N ALA A 19 -44.22 9.30 -30.23
CA ALA A 19 -43.93 8.25 -31.18
C ALA A 19 -43.67 8.87 -32.55
N ASN A 20 -42.69 8.36 -33.30
CA ASN A 20 -42.70 8.52 -34.74
C ASN A 20 -42.46 7.19 -35.45
N ARG A 21 -43.34 6.97 -36.42
CA ARG A 21 -43.63 5.74 -37.15
C ARG A 21 -42.81 5.69 -38.45
N TRP A 22 -42.26 4.51 -38.73
CA TRP A 22 -42.37 3.77 -39.99
C TRP A 22 -42.01 4.48 -41.31
N GLN A 23 -40.93 4.01 -41.93
CA GLN A 23 -40.97 3.66 -43.36
C GLN A 23 -39.91 2.57 -43.66
N PRO A 24 -40.34 1.33 -43.98
CA PRO A 24 -39.51 0.35 -44.67
C PRO A 24 -39.56 0.62 -46.19
N TRP A 25 -38.83 -0.18 -46.98
CA TRP A 25 -38.76 -0.19 -48.44
C TRP A 25 -37.66 0.68 -49.06
N LEU A 26 -36.47 0.08 -49.22
CA LEU A 26 -35.79 -0.07 -50.51
C LEU A 26 -34.67 -1.11 -50.35
N VAL A 27 -34.98 -2.33 -50.77
CA VAL A 27 -34.04 -3.46 -50.93
C VAL A 27 -33.66 -3.48 -52.41
N VAL A 28 -32.41 -3.89 -52.67
CA VAL A 28 -31.83 -4.34 -53.95
C VAL A 28 -31.31 -3.22 -54.87
N VAL A 29 -29.97 -3.08 -54.91
CA VAL A 29 -29.08 -3.14 -56.09
C VAL A 29 -27.70 -2.63 -55.63
N ALA A 30 -26.85 -3.55 -55.15
CA ALA A 30 -25.38 -3.43 -55.14
C ALA A 30 -24.74 -4.75 -54.66
N LEU A 31 -25.20 -5.87 -55.23
CA LEU A 31 -24.47 -7.14 -55.23
C LEU A 31 -23.65 -7.15 -56.52
N VAL A 32 -22.40 -6.69 -56.47
CA VAL A 32 -21.20 -7.08 -57.25
C VAL A 32 -20.09 -6.04 -56.92
N LEU A 33 -19.51 -6.13 -55.72
CA LEU A 33 -18.14 -5.71 -55.38
C LEU A 33 -17.66 -6.53 -54.16
N ALA A 34 -18.11 -7.79 -54.07
CA ALA A 34 -17.62 -8.77 -53.11
C ALA A 34 -16.59 -9.67 -53.81
N ALA A 35 -15.42 -9.11 -54.10
CA ALA A 35 -14.24 -9.87 -54.51
C ALA A 35 -12.99 -9.08 -54.10
N CYS A 36 -12.14 -9.73 -53.31
CA CYS A 36 -10.84 -9.26 -52.81
C CYS A 36 -10.86 -8.33 -51.58
N SER A 37 -11.31 -8.83 -50.43
CA SER A 37 -10.49 -8.64 -49.22
C SER A 37 -10.02 -10.01 -48.75
N SER A 38 -8.96 -10.49 -49.41
CA SER A 38 -8.12 -11.58 -48.93
C SER A 38 -7.71 -11.31 -47.49
N ASP A 39 -7.91 -12.31 -46.64
CA ASP A 39 -7.22 -12.59 -45.39
C ASP A 39 -6.20 -11.54 -44.96
N ALA A 40 -6.70 -10.54 -44.25
CA ALA A 40 -5.91 -9.82 -43.27
C ALA A 40 -6.39 -10.27 -41.89
N THR A 41 -6.18 -11.56 -41.57
CA THR A 41 -5.63 -11.88 -40.25
C THR A 41 -4.28 -11.16 -40.18
N ARG A 42 -4.35 -9.85 -39.95
CA ARG A 42 -3.25 -9.12 -39.36
C ARG A 42 -2.99 -9.89 -38.07
N ASP A 43 -1.93 -10.68 -38.10
CA ASP A 43 -0.99 -10.72 -36.99
C ASP A 43 -0.85 -9.28 -36.53
N ALA A 44 -1.68 -8.90 -35.55
CA ALA A 44 -1.46 -7.69 -34.80
C ALA A 44 -0.12 -7.96 -34.16
N THR A 45 0.95 -7.43 -34.76
CA THR A 45 2.30 -7.48 -34.22
C THR A 45 2.18 -6.94 -32.82
N THR A 46 2.11 -7.85 -31.84
CA THR A 46 2.03 -7.53 -30.43
C THR A 46 3.31 -6.82 -30.12
N ILE A 47 3.24 -5.50 -30.01
CA ILE A 47 4.42 -4.68 -29.79
C ILE A 47 4.95 -5.07 -28.41
N PRO A 48 6.23 -5.50 -28.31
CA PRO A 48 6.73 -6.07 -27.07
C PRO A 48 6.66 -5.03 -25.97
N LEU A 49 6.15 -5.41 -24.80
CA LEU A 49 6.08 -4.51 -23.65
C LEU A 49 7.49 -4.05 -23.22
N PRO A 50 7.63 -2.88 -22.57
CA PRO A 50 8.92 -2.35 -22.12
C PRO A 50 9.44 -3.08 -20.88
N THR A 51 9.71 -4.38 -20.97
CA THR A 51 10.21 -5.19 -19.84
C THR A 51 11.72 -5.10 -19.70
N GLY A 52 12.22 -5.18 -18.47
CA GLY A 52 13.65 -5.15 -18.15
C GLY A 52 14.00 -4.27 -16.97
N HIS A 53 15.29 -4.23 -16.66
CA HIS A 53 15.89 -3.33 -15.67
C HIS A 53 16.33 -2.05 -16.35
N TYR A 54 15.76 -0.92 -15.96
CA TYR A 54 16.13 0.42 -16.43
C TYR A 54 16.84 1.16 -15.31
N GLU A 55 17.99 1.78 -15.59
CA GLU A 55 18.74 2.56 -14.59
C GLU A 55 19.15 3.89 -15.19
N GLY A 56 19.12 4.93 -14.37
CA GLY A 56 19.81 6.18 -14.66
C GLY A 56 19.71 7.19 -13.53
N PRO A 57 20.42 8.32 -13.66
CA PRO A 57 20.37 9.38 -12.67
C PRO A 57 19.11 10.23 -12.81
N ILE A 58 18.75 10.87 -11.70
CA ILE A 58 17.94 12.09 -11.69
C ILE A 58 18.75 13.18 -10.97
N SER A 59 18.67 14.41 -11.47
CA SER A 59 19.45 15.53 -10.93
C SER A 59 18.53 16.67 -10.49
N TYR A 60 18.84 17.29 -9.35
CA TYR A 60 18.12 18.47 -8.87
C TYR A 60 19.03 19.35 -8.03
N LEU A 61 19.08 20.64 -8.37
CA LEU A 61 19.91 21.67 -7.72
C LEU A 61 21.33 21.19 -7.38
N GLY A 62 22.05 20.69 -8.39
CA GLY A 62 23.45 20.28 -8.27
C GLY A 62 23.68 18.95 -7.55
N THR A 63 22.63 18.21 -7.19
CA THR A 63 22.74 16.88 -6.59
C THR A 63 22.11 15.82 -7.47
N GLU A 64 22.69 14.62 -7.46
CA GLU A 64 22.26 13.48 -8.28
C GLU A 64 21.88 12.32 -7.38
N VAL A 65 20.83 11.59 -7.78
CA VAL A 65 20.53 10.28 -7.21
C VAL A 65 20.21 9.27 -8.30
N ARG A 66 20.68 8.04 -8.12
CA ARG A 66 20.40 6.94 -9.05
C ARG A 66 19.03 6.33 -8.77
N VAL A 67 18.30 6.07 -9.83
CA VAL A 67 17.01 5.41 -9.81
C VAL A 67 17.07 4.18 -10.70
N ALA A 68 16.50 3.10 -10.21
CA ALA A 68 16.28 1.88 -10.98
C ALA A 68 14.78 1.58 -11.07
N LEU A 69 14.34 1.20 -12.25
CA LEU A 69 12.99 0.78 -12.57
C LEU A 69 13.05 -0.62 -13.15
N ASP A 70 12.48 -1.58 -12.44
CA ASP A 70 12.27 -2.92 -12.96
C ASP A 70 10.86 -3.08 -13.50
N LEU A 71 10.73 -3.38 -14.80
CA LEU A 71 9.46 -3.65 -15.48
C LEU A 71 9.35 -5.14 -15.81
N ARG A 72 8.27 -5.76 -15.35
CA ARG A 72 8.01 -7.21 -15.53
C ARG A 72 6.64 -7.43 -16.12
N GLU A 73 6.52 -8.43 -16.97
CA GLU A 73 5.24 -8.96 -17.41
C GLU A 73 4.89 -10.17 -16.54
N VAL A 74 3.80 -10.10 -15.80
CA VAL A 74 3.41 -11.17 -14.85
C VAL A 74 2.39 -12.11 -15.46
N THR A 75 1.48 -11.56 -16.25
CA THR A 75 0.63 -12.32 -17.18
C THR A 75 0.64 -11.60 -18.52
N PRO A 76 0.30 -12.28 -19.64
CA PRO A 76 0.32 -11.66 -20.96
C PRO A 76 -0.44 -10.32 -21.00
N GLY A 77 0.25 -9.23 -21.32
CA GLY A 77 -0.30 -7.87 -21.35
C GLY A 77 -0.34 -7.14 -20.01
N GLN A 78 -0.04 -7.80 -18.89
CA GLN A 78 -0.09 -7.21 -17.55
C GLN A 78 1.32 -6.91 -17.03
N LEU A 79 1.66 -5.62 -17.04
CA LEU A 79 2.89 -5.13 -16.46
C LEU A 79 2.81 -4.95 -14.94
N GLN A 80 3.96 -5.11 -14.30
CA GLN A 80 4.25 -4.66 -12.95
C GLN A 80 5.57 -3.89 -12.95
N ALA A 81 5.68 -2.93 -12.03
CA ALA A 81 6.85 -2.07 -11.91
C ALA A 81 7.30 -1.98 -10.46
N ASP A 82 8.61 -2.06 -10.23
CA ASP A 82 9.24 -1.71 -8.97
C ASP A 82 10.25 -0.59 -9.20
N VAL A 83 10.15 0.46 -8.40
CA VAL A 83 11.10 1.57 -8.41
C VAL A 83 11.97 1.46 -7.17
N SER A 84 13.27 1.58 -7.34
CA SER A 84 14.24 1.55 -6.25
C SER A 84 15.29 2.64 -6.40
N PHE A 85 15.92 2.99 -5.28
CA PHE A 85 16.98 3.98 -5.19
C PHE A 85 18.21 3.27 -4.60
N PRO A 86 19.11 2.71 -5.42
CA PRO A 86 20.19 1.85 -4.93
C PRO A 86 21.09 2.50 -3.88
N THR A 87 21.27 3.82 -3.95
CA THR A 87 22.07 4.60 -2.98
C THR A 87 21.27 5.04 -1.75
N MET A 88 19.95 4.82 -1.72
CA MET A 88 19.04 5.15 -0.63
C MET A 88 18.13 3.96 -0.31
N PRO A 89 18.70 2.85 0.22
CA PRO A 89 17.92 1.66 0.54
C PRO A 89 16.84 2.03 1.54
N GLY A 90 15.59 1.63 1.27
CA GLY A 90 14.47 2.00 2.13
C GLY A 90 13.43 2.91 1.48
N LEU A 91 13.69 3.43 0.28
CA LEU A 91 12.73 4.25 -0.49
C LEU A 91 12.14 3.53 -1.71
N GLU A 92 12.33 2.21 -1.83
CA GLU A 92 11.73 1.46 -2.92
C GLU A 92 10.20 1.32 -2.78
N PHE A 93 9.50 1.19 -3.90
CA PHE A 93 8.06 0.94 -3.93
C PHE A 93 7.65 0.15 -5.18
N ALA A 94 6.61 -0.67 -5.03
CA ALA A 94 5.89 -1.24 -6.16
C ALA A 94 4.88 -0.21 -6.69
N ALA A 95 4.74 -0.12 -8.00
CA ALA A 95 3.78 0.81 -8.61
C ALA A 95 2.34 0.46 -8.22
N ALA A 96 1.62 1.42 -7.65
CA ALA A 96 0.20 1.27 -7.35
C ALA A 96 -0.66 1.43 -8.61
N GLN A 97 -0.23 2.30 -9.53
CA GLN A 97 -0.78 2.37 -10.87
C GLN A 97 0.34 2.29 -11.89
N LEU A 98 0.13 1.44 -12.90
CA LEU A 98 1.02 1.29 -14.03
C LEU A 98 0.17 1.27 -15.30
N ARG A 99 0.45 2.19 -16.21
CA ARG A 99 -0.21 2.27 -17.51
C ARG A 99 0.83 2.39 -18.58
N TYR A 100 0.75 1.51 -19.58
CA TYR A 100 1.54 1.60 -20.79
C TYR A 100 0.60 1.73 -21.98
N GLN A 101 0.71 2.84 -22.69
CA GLN A 101 0.07 3.08 -23.97
C GLN A 101 1.16 3.59 -24.89
N GLU A 102 1.66 2.72 -25.75
CA GLU A 102 2.85 3.01 -26.54
C GLU A 102 2.78 4.38 -27.24
N PRO A 103 3.86 5.18 -27.18
CA PRO A 103 5.16 4.92 -26.51
C PRO A 103 5.21 5.33 -25.04
N GLN A 104 4.08 5.70 -24.43
CA GLN A 104 4.00 6.32 -23.12
C GLN A 104 3.87 5.32 -21.98
N LEU A 105 4.67 5.51 -20.93
CA LEU A 105 4.66 4.79 -19.67
C LEU A 105 4.33 5.76 -18.54
N ARG A 106 3.34 5.41 -17.72
CA ARG A 106 2.99 6.17 -16.51
C ARG A 106 3.00 5.25 -15.29
N ILE A 107 3.70 5.68 -14.26
CA ILE A 107 3.86 4.98 -12.99
C ILE A 107 3.48 5.92 -11.86
N GLU A 108 2.69 5.44 -10.91
CA GLU A 108 2.34 6.18 -9.70
C GLU A 108 2.53 5.31 -8.46
N GLN A 109 3.21 5.87 -7.46
CA GLN A 109 3.39 5.24 -6.16
C GLN A 109 2.07 5.10 -5.38
N HIS A 110 1.15 6.06 -5.55
CA HIS A 110 -0.11 6.12 -4.85
C HIS A 110 -1.26 6.37 -5.83
N ALA A 111 -2.28 5.51 -5.80
CA ALA A 111 -3.40 5.60 -6.73
C ALA A 111 -4.35 6.80 -6.46
N HIS A 112 -4.45 7.26 -5.20
CA HIS A 112 -5.50 8.18 -4.75
C HIS A 112 -5.04 9.16 -3.65
N ALA A 113 -3.72 9.37 -3.49
CA ALA A 113 -3.18 10.27 -2.47
C ALA A 113 -2.50 11.48 -3.12
N ASN A 114 -2.61 12.64 -2.48
CA ASN A 114 -1.80 13.81 -2.83
C ASN A 114 -0.38 13.60 -2.31
N GLY A 115 0.61 13.69 -3.20
CA GLY A 115 2.02 13.47 -2.88
C GLY A 115 2.56 12.11 -3.30
N GLY A 116 3.85 11.88 -3.09
CA GLY A 116 4.58 10.69 -3.51
C GLY A 116 5.27 10.83 -4.87
N ILE A 117 5.68 9.70 -5.43
CA ILE A 117 6.46 9.62 -6.67
C ILE A 117 5.55 9.27 -7.85
N SER A 118 5.64 10.06 -8.93
CA SER A 118 5.06 9.73 -10.23
C SER A 118 6.11 9.86 -11.33
N ILE A 119 6.05 8.95 -12.29
CA ILE A 119 6.97 8.88 -13.43
C ILE A 119 6.13 8.88 -14.70
N GLN A 120 6.46 9.78 -15.61
CA GLN A 120 5.91 9.81 -16.96
C GLN A 120 7.09 9.69 -17.93
N ALA A 121 7.09 8.66 -18.76
CA ALA A 121 8.18 8.37 -19.68
C ALA A 121 7.67 8.08 -21.08
N VAL A 122 8.50 8.36 -22.07
CA VAL A 122 8.38 7.91 -23.46
C VAL A 122 9.47 6.87 -23.70
N ARG A 123 9.08 5.73 -24.29
CA ARG A 123 10.01 4.68 -24.69
C ARG A 123 10.58 4.98 -26.07
N GLU A 124 11.91 4.96 -26.15
CA GLU A 124 12.68 5.11 -27.38
C GLU A 124 13.71 3.96 -27.45
N GLY A 125 13.31 2.83 -28.03
CA GLY A 125 14.13 1.61 -28.04
C GLY A 125 14.40 1.09 -26.63
N ASP A 126 15.68 1.10 -26.22
CA ASP A 126 16.17 0.72 -24.90
C ASP A 126 16.23 1.89 -23.90
N PHE A 127 15.73 3.06 -24.28
CA PHE A 127 15.71 4.24 -23.43
C PHE A 127 14.30 4.55 -22.94
N LEU A 128 14.21 5.05 -21.70
CA LEU A 128 13.04 5.72 -21.16
C LEU A 128 13.43 7.17 -20.87
N ARG A 129 12.74 8.11 -21.51
CA ARG A 129 12.95 9.55 -21.31
C ARG A 129 11.70 10.19 -20.77
N GLY A 130 11.82 11.04 -19.76
CA GLY A 130 10.64 11.76 -19.29
C GLY A 130 10.88 12.52 -18.00
N VAL A 131 9.81 12.60 -17.20
CA VAL A 131 9.74 13.45 -16.02
C VAL A 131 9.42 12.59 -14.80
N LEU A 132 10.23 12.74 -13.75
CA LEU A 132 9.93 12.25 -12.42
C LEU A 132 9.43 13.43 -11.58
N THR A 133 8.27 13.23 -10.94
CA THR A 133 7.73 14.15 -9.95
C THR A 133 7.75 13.46 -8.59
N TRP A 134 8.31 14.11 -7.59
CA TRP A 134 8.39 13.64 -6.22
C TRP A 134 7.94 14.76 -5.30
N ASP A 135 6.70 14.67 -4.82
CA ASP A 135 6.02 15.74 -4.10
C ASP A 135 5.98 17.05 -4.92
N SER A 136 6.74 18.07 -4.54
CA SER A 136 6.88 19.33 -5.29
C SER A 136 8.08 19.37 -6.24
N LEU A 137 8.97 18.38 -6.15
CA LEU A 137 10.15 18.28 -7.00
C LEU A 137 9.76 17.72 -8.37
N ARG A 138 10.23 18.36 -9.43
CA ARG A 138 10.07 17.90 -10.81
C ARG A 138 11.43 17.92 -11.50
N THR A 139 11.82 16.79 -12.08
CA THR A 139 13.11 16.65 -12.77
C THR A 139 12.98 15.75 -13.99
N ASP A 140 13.75 16.06 -15.02
CA ASP A 140 13.84 15.25 -16.23
C ASP A 140 14.83 14.10 -16.03
N PHE A 141 14.63 13.01 -16.76
CA PHE A 141 15.53 11.86 -16.72
C PHE A 141 15.67 11.18 -18.08
N VAL A 142 16.76 10.43 -18.21
CA VAL A 142 16.99 9.45 -19.27
C VAL A 142 17.53 8.18 -18.61
N TRP A 143 16.76 7.11 -18.68
CA TRP A 143 17.13 5.80 -18.13
C TRP A 143 17.36 4.81 -19.25
N VAL A 144 18.36 3.94 -19.07
CA VAL A 144 18.80 2.98 -20.07
C VAL A 144 18.49 1.56 -19.59
N ARG A 145 18.00 0.71 -20.48
CA ARG A 145 17.83 -0.72 -20.21
C ARG A 145 19.19 -1.38 -20.01
N ARG A 146 19.39 -2.06 -18.89
CA ARG A 146 20.63 -2.74 -18.47
C ARG A 146 20.51 -4.25 -18.40
N GLY A 147 19.36 -4.81 -18.76
CA GLY A 147 19.13 -6.25 -18.80
C GLY A 147 17.72 -6.62 -18.38
N ASP A 148 17.58 -7.84 -17.89
CA ASP A 148 16.33 -8.33 -17.35
C ASP A 148 16.03 -7.70 -15.99
N ALA A 149 14.75 -7.56 -15.68
CA ALA A 149 14.29 -7.03 -14.40
C ALA A 149 14.76 -7.94 -13.24
N ALA A 150 15.24 -7.34 -12.15
CA ALA A 150 15.75 -8.11 -11.00
C ALA A 150 14.67 -9.03 -10.40
N SER A 151 15.04 -10.10 -9.70
CA SER A 151 14.05 -10.86 -8.90
C SER A 151 13.52 -9.99 -7.75
N ARG A 152 12.23 -10.15 -7.41
CA ARG A 152 11.62 -9.47 -6.25
C ARG A 152 12.12 -9.98 -4.90
N GLY A 153 12.73 -11.18 -4.88
CA GLY A 153 13.13 -11.87 -3.65
C GLY A 153 11.95 -12.41 -2.84
N TYR A 154 10.77 -12.49 -3.47
CA TYR A 154 9.57 -13.12 -2.92
C TYR A 154 8.66 -13.57 -4.06
N ARG A 155 7.79 -14.54 -3.77
CA ARG A 155 6.71 -15.02 -4.64
C ARG A 155 5.34 -14.58 -4.11
N GLU A 156 4.41 -14.32 -5.01
CA GLU A 156 3.05 -13.91 -4.67
C GLU A 156 2.08 -15.10 -4.80
N GLN A 157 1.21 -15.27 -3.81
CA GLN A 157 0.12 -16.23 -3.85
C GLN A 157 -1.21 -15.50 -3.66
N SER A 158 -2.08 -15.56 -4.66
CA SER A 158 -3.43 -15.00 -4.57
C SER A 158 -4.31 -15.85 -3.66
N VAL A 159 -4.98 -15.20 -2.71
CA VAL A 159 -5.95 -15.80 -1.79
C VAL A 159 -7.18 -14.91 -1.68
N ARG A 160 -8.26 -15.42 -1.08
CA ARG A 160 -9.42 -14.60 -0.73
C ARG A 160 -9.63 -14.65 0.77
N LEU A 161 -9.81 -13.48 1.38
CA LEU A 161 -10.29 -13.39 2.75
C LEU A 161 -11.81 -13.38 2.72
N GLY A 162 -12.42 -14.49 3.10
CA GLY A 162 -13.87 -14.67 3.14
C GLY A 162 -14.40 -14.50 4.56
N LEU A 163 -15.19 -13.45 4.76
CA LEU A 163 -16.02 -13.21 5.94
C LEU A 163 -17.47 -12.99 5.48
N PRO A 164 -18.49 -13.24 6.33
CA PRO A 164 -19.87 -12.92 6.00
C PRO A 164 -20.00 -11.43 5.61
N GLY A 165 -20.38 -11.14 4.36
CA GLY A 165 -20.50 -9.78 3.84
C GLY A 165 -19.18 -9.08 3.49
N TYR A 166 -18.03 -9.74 3.59
CA TYR A 166 -16.72 -9.20 3.22
C TYR A 166 -15.90 -10.26 2.49
N SER A 167 -15.66 -10.04 1.19
CA SER A 167 -14.83 -10.93 0.37
C SER A 167 -13.83 -10.09 -0.41
N GLN A 168 -12.56 -10.15 -0.02
CA GLN A 168 -11.50 -9.38 -0.68
C GLN A 168 -10.40 -10.29 -1.23
N PRO A 169 -9.99 -10.13 -2.51
CA PRO A 169 -8.79 -10.78 -3.01
C PRO A 169 -7.56 -10.15 -2.34
N LEU A 170 -6.65 -10.99 -1.86
CA LEU A 170 -5.40 -10.61 -1.23
C LEU A 170 -4.24 -11.32 -1.91
N ALA A 171 -3.04 -10.76 -1.78
CA ALA A 171 -1.79 -11.43 -2.15
C ALA A 171 -1.00 -11.71 -0.86
N ILE A 172 -0.60 -12.96 -0.67
CA ILE A 172 0.37 -13.35 0.35
C ILE A 172 1.74 -13.36 -0.32
N LEU A 173 2.70 -12.66 0.30
CA LEU A 173 4.08 -12.62 -0.14
C LEU A 173 4.86 -13.67 0.64
N PHE A 174 5.45 -14.63 -0.05
CA PHE A 174 6.35 -15.63 0.53
C PHE A 174 7.80 -15.29 0.16
N PRO A 175 8.74 -15.32 1.11
CA PRO A 175 10.16 -15.21 0.80
C PRO A 175 10.59 -16.23 -0.26
N ASP A 176 11.46 -15.80 -1.17
CA ASP A 176 12.07 -16.68 -2.17
C ASP A 176 13.42 -17.19 -1.63
N ASP A 177 13.33 -18.08 -0.64
CA ASP A 177 14.49 -18.72 -0.03
C ASP A 177 14.25 -20.23 0.20
N THR A 178 15.22 -20.92 0.81
CA THR A 178 15.20 -22.38 0.99
C THR A 178 14.58 -22.84 2.31
N LEU A 179 14.10 -21.95 3.17
CA LEU A 179 13.51 -22.32 4.46
C LEU A 179 12.13 -22.94 4.26
N ALA A 180 11.84 -24.00 5.03
CA ALA A 180 10.56 -24.69 4.95
C ALA A 180 9.42 -23.95 5.69
N LYS A 181 9.78 -23.12 6.68
CA LYS A 181 8.84 -22.45 7.59
C LYS A 181 9.33 -21.05 7.95
N HIS A 182 8.42 -20.08 7.89
CA HIS A 182 8.71 -18.67 8.11
C HIS A 182 7.81 -18.07 9.19
N PRO A 183 8.30 -17.09 9.97
CA PRO A 183 7.42 -16.21 10.72
C PRO A 183 6.53 -15.42 9.74
N ALA A 184 5.34 -15.02 10.19
CA ALA A 184 4.39 -14.31 9.34
C ALA A 184 3.80 -13.06 10.01
N ILE A 185 3.46 -12.05 9.20
CA ILE A 185 2.92 -10.77 9.66
C ILE A 185 1.74 -10.36 8.78
N ALA A 186 0.58 -10.16 9.39
CA ALA A 186 -0.55 -9.49 8.75
C ALA A 186 -0.44 -7.98 8.98
N LEU A 187 -0.39 -7.19 7.91
CA LEU A 187 -0.43 -5.73 7.97
C LEU A 187 -1.86 -5.27 7.72
N VAL A 188 -2.44 -4.54 8.67
CA VAL A 188 -3.84 -4.08 8.65
C VAL A 188 -3.87 -2.55 8.65
N PRO A 189 -3.67 -1.92 7.48
CA PRO A 189 -3.72 -0.47 7.35
C PRO A 189 -5.15 0.05 7.12
N PRO A 190 -5.44 1.34 7.41
CA PRO A 190 -6.57 2.01 6.79
C PRO A 190 -6.37 2.10 5.27
N LEU A 191 -7.46 2.20 4.49
CA LEU A 191 -7.41 2.23 3.01
C LEU A 191 -6.38 3.23 2.46
N ALA A 192 -6.31 4.44 3.02
CA ALA A 192 -5.37 5.49 2.60
C ALA A 192 -3.89 5.12 2.80
N ALA A 193 -3.57 4.18 3.68
CA ALA A 193 -2.19 3.74 3.97
C ALA A 193 -1.83 2.40 3.30
N THR A 194 -2.70 1.85 2.44
CA THR A 194 -2.51 0.53 1.81
C THR A 194 -1.22 0.44 0.99
N ALA A 195 -0.92 1.46 0.18
CA ALA A 195 0.28 1.47 -0.66
C ALA A 195 1.56 1.39 0.19
N ARG A 196 1.61 2.14 1.28
CA ARG A 196 2.73 2.13 2.23
C ARG A 196 2.88 0.77 2.93
N ALA A 197 1.78 0.19 3.39
CA ALA A 197 1.78 -1.15 3.97
C ALA A 197 2.23 -2.21 2.96
N THR A 198 1.91 -2.06 1.68
CA THR A 198 2.37 -2.95 0.60
C THR A 198 3.89 -2.87 0.44
N THR A 199 4.47 -1.68 0.46
CA THR A 199 5.94 -1.50 0.48
C THR A 199 6.58 -2.15 1.71
N GLN A 200 6.00 -1.97 2.90
CA GLN A 200 6.50 -2.59 4.14
C GLN A 200 6.41 -4.13 4.07
N ALA A 201 5.30 -4.67 3.56
CA ALA A 201 5.07 -6.10 3.39
C ALA A 201 6.10 -6.72 2.43
N ALA A 202 6.36 -6.08 1.28
CA ALA A 202 7.37 -6.53 0.33
C ALA A 202 8.78 -6.50 0.94
N ARG A 203 9.10 -5.47 1.72
CA ARG A 203 10.39 -5.40 2.41
C ARG A 203 10.54 -6.48 3.48
N LEU A 204 9.49 -6.77 4.24
CA LEU A 204 9.47 -7.89 5.20
C LEU A 204 9.62 -9.25 4.49
N ALA A 205 8.98 -9.43 3.33
CA ALA A 205 9.09 -10.64 2.53
C ALA A 205 10.53 -10.90 2.08
N ARG A 206 11.22 -9.86 1.59
CA ARG A 206 12.66 -9.93 1.29
C ARG A 206 13.55 -10.20 2.50
N GLN A 207 13.02 -10.09 3.72
CA GLN A 207 13.73 -10.32 4.98
C GLN A 207 13.32 -11.64 5.66
N GLY A 208 12.61 -12.52 4.96
CA GLY A 208 12.28 -13.87 5.43
C GLY A 208 10.93 -14.00 6.16
N TYR A 209 10.06 -12.99 6.09
CA TYR A 209 8.71 -13.04 6.68
C TYR A 209 7.64 -13.29 5.63
N VAL A 210 6.69 -14.17 5.90
CA VAL A 210 5.47 -14.25 5.08
C VAL A 210 4.56 -13.08 5.42
N THR A 211 4.10 -12.33 4.43
CA THR A 211 3.28 -11.13 4.69
C THR A 211 1.98 -11.10 3.90
N VAL A 212 0.97 -10.46 4.47
CA VAL A 212 -0.29 -10.14 3.78
C VAL A 212 -0.73 -8.74 4.19
N VAL A 213 -1.20 -7.95 3.25
CA VAL A 213 -1.81 -6.63 3.52
C VAL A 213 -3.31 -6.76 3.45
N VAL A 214 -4.00 -6.42 4.53
CA VAL A 214 -5.46 -6.51 4.65
C VAL A 214 -6.01 -5.13 4.98
N PRO A 215 -6.33 -4.32 3.96
CA PRO A 215 -6.80 -2.98 4.20
C PRO A 215 -8.20 -3.00 4.81
N VAL A 216 -8.42 -2.13 5.80
CA VAL A 216 -9.71 -1.97 6.46
C VAL A 216 -10.27 -0.58 6.22
N THR A 217 -11.59 -0.49 6.06
CA THR A 217 -12.30 0.79 6.15
C THR A 217 -12.22 1.22 7.62
N ALA A 218 -11.72 2.42 7.88
CA ALA A 218 -11.47 2.91 9.22
C ALA A 218 -12.71 2.76 10.13
N PRO A 219 -12.63 2.03 11.25
CA PRO A 219 -13.70 2.05 12.24
C PRO A 219 -13.76 3.45 12.88
N SER A 220 -14.95 3.90 13.25
CA SER A 220 -15.05 5.06 14.15
C SER A 220 -14.30 4.74 15.45
N PRO A 221 -13.47 5.66 16.01
CA PRO A 221 -12.67 5.40 17.21
C PRO A 221 -13.51 5.01 18.45
N VAL A 222 -14.82 5.31 18.43
CA VAL A 222 -15.79 4.94 19.47
C VAL A 222 -16.38 3.54 19.27
N ALA A 223 -16.27 2.97 18.08
CA ALA A 223 -16.89 1.70 17.67
C ALA A 223 -15.92 0.50 17.65
N ALA A 224 -14.70 0.65 18.15
CA ALA A 224 -13.74 -0.45 18.27
C ALA A 224 -14.12 -1.39 19.42
N GLY A 225 -15.11 -2.26 19.17
CA GLY A 225 -15.45 -3.42 20.00
C GLY A 225 -15.01 -4.72 19.32
N THR A 226 -15.16 -5.85 20.03
CA THR A 226 -14.85 -7.20 19.50
C THR A 226 -15.63 -7.52 18.23
N ASP A 227 -16.83 -6.96 18.12
CA ASP A 227 -17.76 -7.22 17.03
C ASP A 227 -17.57 -6.25 15.87
N SER A 228 -16.55 -5.37 15.93
CA SER A 228 -16.24 -4.48 14.83
C SER A 228 -15.72 -5.28 13.63
N VAL A 229 -16.16 -4.91 12.43
CA VAL A 229 -15.70 -5.52 11.17
C VAL A 229 -14.18 -5.48 11.07
N ALA A 230 -13.54 -4.40 11.49
CA ALA A 230 -12.08 -4.26 11.48
C ALA A 230 -11.39 -5.31 12.39
N THR A 231 -11.93 -5.57 13.59
CA THR A 231 -11.39 -6.62 14.48
C THR A 231 -11.60 -8.00 13.87
N GLN A 232 -12.76 -8.28 13.29
CA GLN A 232 -13.02 -9.57 12.62
C GLN A 232 -12.09 -9.80 11.43
N VAL A 233 -11.86 -8.76 10.60
CA VAL A 233 -10.92 -8.80 9.47
C VAL A 233 -9.49 -9.06 9.96
N ALA A 234 -9.06 -8.39 11.03
CA ALA A 234 -7.75 -8.60 11.64
C ALA A 234 -7.56 -10.04 12.18
N SER A 235 -8.56 -10.58 12.89
CA SER A 235 -8.54 -11.97 13.39
C SER A 235 -8.56 -12.99 12.24
N ALA A 236 -9.33 -12.72 11.19
CA ALA A 236 -9.38 -13.56 10.00
C ALA A 236 -8.04 -13.56 9.24
N ALA A 237 -7.33 -12.42 9.19
CA ALA A 237 -6.00 -12.33 8.60
C ALA A 237 -4.97 -13.20 9.35
N LEU A 238 -5.00 -13.20 10.69
CA LEU A 238 -4.17 -14.09 11.51
C LEU A 238 -4.46 -15.56 11.22
N THR A 239 -5.74 -15.91 11.13
CA THR A 239 -6.18 -17.28 10.82
C THR A 239 -5.74 -17.70 9.41
N LEU A 240 -5.93 -16.83 8.43
CA LEU A 240 -5.51 -17.04 7.04
C LEU A 240 -4.01 -17.33 6.93
N LEU A 241 -3.16 -16.56 7.61
CA LEU A 241 -1.71 -16.81 7.59
C LEU A 241 -1.35 -18.16 8.20
N ARG A 242 -1.97 -18.53 9.33
CA ARG A 242 -1.69 -19.79 10.03
C ARG A 242 -2.05 -21.03 9.23
N THR A 243 -3.00 -20.94 8.31
CA THR A 243 -3.39 -22.06 7.45
C THR A 243 -2.50 -22.23 6.22
N GLN A 244 -1.58 -21.29 5.95
CA GLN A 244 -0.72 -21.39 4.78
C GLN A 244 0.41 -22.41 4.97
N THR A 245 0.66 -23.19 3.92
CA THR A 245 1.88 -23.98 3.79
C THR A 245 3.09 -23.05 3.77
N GLY A 246 4.15 -23.38 4.51
CA GLY A 246 5.33 -22.52 4.65
C GLY A 246 5.26 -21.49 5.79
N VAL A 247 4.12 -21.30 6.44
CA VAL A 247 4.04 -20.46 7.66
C VAL A 247 4.26 -21.30 8.92
N ASP A 248 5.05 -20.76 9.84
CA ASP A 248 5.15 -21.21 11.22
C ASP A 248 3.98 -20.62 12.02
N SER A 249 2.97 -21.43 12.32
CA SER A 249 1.74 -20.97 12.96
C SER A 249 1.93 -20.41 14.37
N SER A 250 3.06 -20.73 15.03
CA SER A 250 3.42 -20.21 16.36
C SER A 250 4.05 -18.81 16.31
N ARG A 251 4.55 -18.38 15.14
CA ARG A 251 5.24 -17.10 14.94
C ARG A 251 4.47 -16.19 13.97
N VAL A 252 3.18 -16.05 14.22
CA VAL A 252 2.30 -15.16 13.44
C VAL A 252 1.95 -13.92 14.26
N GLY A 253 2.39 -12.76 13.79
CA GLY A 253 2.09 -11.46 14.38
C GLY A 253 1.19 -10.60 13.49
N ILE A 254 0.87 -9.42 13.99
CA ILE A 254 0.00 -8.46 13.31
C ILE A 254 0.50 -7.04 13.49
N TRP A 255 0.36 -6.23 12.45
CA TRP A 255 0.78 -4.83 12.40
C TRP A 255 -0.42 -3.94 12.06
N GLY A 256 -0.83 -3.08 12.99
CA GLY A 256 -1.86 -2.06 12.76
C GLY A 256 -1.26 -0.67 12.58
N SER A 257 -1.86 0.16 11.71
CA SER A 257 -1.48 1.56 11.57
C SER A 257 -2.65 2.52 11.78
N GLY A 258 -2.37 3.68 12.37
CA GLY A 258 -3.35 4.72 12.65
C GLY A 258 -4.57 4.17 13.40
N VAL A 259 -5.76 4.56 12.94
CA VAL A 259 -7.06 4.15 13.51
C VAL A 259 -7.35 2.64 13.47
N ALA A 260 -6.63 1.86 12.66
CA ALA A 260 -6.79 0.40 12.64
C ALA A 260 -6.10 -0.28 13.84
N SER A 261 -5.21 0.44 14.55
CA SER A 261 -4.37 -0.11 15.63
C SER A 261 -5.16 -0.70 16.79
N SER A 262 -6.29 -0.11 17.17
CA SER A 262 -7.12 -0.62 18.27
C SER A 262 -7.84 -1.92 17.91
N ALA A 263 -8.34 -2.03 16.68
CA ALA A 263 -8.93 -3.25 16.17
C ALA A 263 -7.90 -4.39 16.10
N VAL A 264 -6.67 -4.07 15.68
CA VAL A 264 -5.53 -5.00 15.67
C VAL A 264 -5.14 -5.43 17.08
N ALA A 265 -5.06 -4.50 18.03
CA ALA A 265 -4.73 -4.81 19.42
C ALA A 265 -5.73 -5.80 20.04
N LEU A 266 -7.03 -5.57 19.77
CA LEU A 266 -8.08 -6.45 20.24
C LEU A 266 -8.02 -7.82 19.55
N ALA A 267 -7.88 -7.86 18.22
CA ALA A 267 -7.77 -9.11 17.46
C ALA A 267 -6.57 -9.96 17.90
N ALA A 268 -5.42 -9.32 18.16
CA ALA A 268 -4.22 -10.00 18.63
C ALA A 268 -4.43 -10.72 19.97
N ALA A 269 -5.16 -10.08 20.89
CA ALA A 269 -5.41 -10.57 22.23
C ALA A 269 -6.56 -11.60 22.33
N THR A 270 -7.56 -11.50 21.46
CA THR A 270 -8.75 -12.37 21.52
C THR A 270 -8.72 -13.53 20.54
N SER A 271 -7.87 -13.48 19.50
CA SER A 271 -7.70 -14.60 18.58
C SER A 271 -7.14 -15.83 19.31
N GLN A 272 -7.56 -17.02 18.88
CA GLN A 272 -6.98 -18.29 19.33
C GLN A 272 -6.35 -19.05 18.14
N PRO A 273 -5.04 -19.35 18.17
CA PRO A 273 -4.07 -18.86 19.17
C PRO A 273 -3.89 -17.33 19.11
N GLN A 274 -3.42 -16.73 20.21
CA GLN A 274 -3.11 -15.29 20.25
C GLN A 274 -1.99 -14.95 19.26
N ALA A 275 -1.91 -13.69 18.82
CA ALA A 275 -0.79 -13.26 17.98
C ALA A 275 0.52 -13.37 18.76
N ALA A 276 1.60 -13.81 18.11
CA ALA A 276 2.92 -13.93 18.74
C ALA A 276 3.50 -12.57 19.13
N PHE A 277 3.19 -11.53 18.35
CA PHE A 277 3.62 -10.16 18.57
C PHE A 277 2.71 -9.17 17.85
N VAL A 278 2.75 -7.90 18.28
CA VAL A 278 1.95 -6.81 17.73
C VAL A 278 2.83 -5.61 17.40
N VAL A 279 2.69 -5.03 16.21
CA VAL A 279 3.26 -3.72 15.86
C VAL A 279 2.15 -2.70 15.75
N LEU A 280 2.28 -1.58 16.43
CA LEU A 280 1.32 -0.49 16.45
C LEU A 280 2.00 0.77 15.91
N GLU A 281 1.61 1.22 14.73
CA GLU A 281 2.21 2.38 14.08
C GLU A 281 1.25 3.57 14.11
N ALA A 282 1.71 4.72 14.62
CA ALA A 282 0.88 5.92 14.75
C ALA A 282 -0.47 5.65 15.46
N ALA A 283 -0.47 4.75 16.44
CA ALA A 283 -1.69 4.34 17.14
C ALA A 283 -2.30 5.53 17.91
N PRO A 284 -3.55 5.94 17.62
CA PRO A 284 -4.20 7.03 18.32
C PRO A 284 -4.46 6.61 19.77
N ALA A 285 -3.95 7.40 20.70
CA ALA A 285 -4.14 7.22 22.13
C ALA A 285 -4.14 8.58 22.84
N THR A 286 -4.69 9.62 22.21
CA THR A 286 -4.67 11.01 22.70
C THR A 286 -5.52 11.14 23.97
N THR A 287 -6.61 10.37 24.06
CA THR A 287 -7.49 10.36 25.23
C THR A 287 -7.32 9.11 26.09
N ALA A 288 -7.79 9.16 27.34
CA ALA A 288 -7.84 7.98 28.21
C ALA A 288 -8.78 6.88 27.67
N ALA A 289 -9.82 7.27 26.92
CA ALA A 289 -10.74 6.32 26.31
C ALA A 289 -10.07 5.54 25.17
N GLU A 290 -9.32 6.22 24.31
CA GLU A 290 -8.54 5.58 23.25
C GLU A 290 -7.43 4.69 23.83
N ALA A 291 -6.67 5.20 24.81
CA ALA A 291 -5.59 4.45 25.43
C ALA A 291 -6.07 3.15 26.12
N ARG A 292 -7.31 3.13 26.63
CA ARG A 292 -7.90 1.92 27.25
C ARG A 292 -7.98 0.74 26.28
N GLN A 293 -8.13 0.99 24.98
CA GLN A 293 -8.26 -0.06 23.97
C GLN A 293 -6.99 -0.92 23.84
N TYR A 294 -5.83 -0.42 24.26
CA TYR A 294 -4.55 -1.12 24.18
C TYR A 294 -4.16 -1.86 25.46
N ARG A 295 -4.89 -1.68 26.57
CA ARG A 295 -4.56 -2.34 27.86
C ARG A 295 -4.58 -3.86 27.75
N VAL A 296 -5.46 -4.38 26.90
CA VAL A 296 -5.58 -5.81 26.64
C VAL A 296 -4.24 -6.45 26.23
N LEU A 297 -3.37 -5.71 25.53
CA LEU A 297 -2.04 -6.21 25.14
C LEU A 297 -1.12 -6.39 26.37
N GLY A 298 -1.14 -5.42 27.30
CA GLY A 298 -0.36 -5.48 28.53
C GLY A 298 -0.89 -6.51 29.54
N GLU A 299 -2.21 -6.68 29.60
CA GLU A 299 -2.90 -7.68 30.44
C GLU A 299 -2.60 -9.10 29.96
N GLN A 300 -2.59 -9.33 28.64
CA GLN A 300 -2.26 -10.62 28.02
C GLN A 300 -0.75 -10.83 27.83
N HIS A 301 0.09 -9.88 28.26
CA HIS A 301 1.55 -9.94 28.14
C HIS A 301 2.05 -10.12 26.69
N LEU A 302 1.35 -9.56 25.70
CA LEU A 302 1.71 -9.67 24.30
C LEU A 302 2.88 -8.74 23.96
N SER A 303 3.93 -9.31 23.35
CA SER A 303 5.08 -8.56 22.83
C SER A 303 4.60 -7.48 21.86
N THR A 304 4.84 -6.21 22.19
CA THR A 304 4.25 -5.09 21.45
C THR A 304 5.28 -4.01 21.14
N LEU A 305 5.35 -3.57 19.88
CA LEU A 305 6.14 -2.41 19.45
C LEU A 305 5.23 -1.28 18.98
N GLY A 306 5.12 -0.22 19.78
CA GLY A 306 4.56 1.06 19.37
C GLY A 306 5.59 1.94 18.67
N ILE A 307 5.28 2.49 17.50
CA ILE A 307 6.17 3.36 16.75
C ILE A 307 5.44 4.61 16.28
N TYR A 308 6.04 5.77 16.53
CA TYR A 308 5.55 7.06 16.09
C TYR A 308 6.62 7.81 15.30
N ALA A 309 6.19 8.53 14.26
CA ALA A 309 7.00 9.53 13.59
C ALA A 309 6.77 10.90 14.27
N ALA A 310 7.83 11.61 14.65
CA ALA A 310 7.70 12.84 15.44
C ALA A 310 7.02 13.99 14.71
N LEU A 311 7.07 14.02 13.36
CA LEU A 311 6.40 15.04 12.54
C LEU A 311 5.05 14.54 11.97
N ASP A 312 4.52 13.44 12.48
CA ASP A 312 3.19 12.97 12.10
C ASP A 312 2.12 13.90 12.68
N THR A 313 1.34 14.51 11.78
CA THR A 313 0.24 15.43 12.14
C THR A 313 -1.11 14.74 12.20
N SER A 314 -1.20 13.46 11.83
CA SER A 314 -2.45 12.69 11.87
C SER A 314 -2.86 12.29 13.29
N VAL A 315 -1.91 12.31 14.24
CA VAL A 315 -2.13 12.00 15.66
C VAL A 315 -1.36 12.97 16.54
N ASN A 316 -1.82 13.21 17.77
CA ASN A 316 -1.00 13.89 18.77
C ASN A 316 0.09 12.91 19.26
N VAL A 317 1.25 12.93 18.61
CA VAL A 317 2.35 11.97 18.83
C VAL A 317 2.83 11.97 20.27
N GLN A 318 3.01 13.16 20.85
CA GLN A 318 3.51 13.31 22.22
C GLN A 318 2.55 12.65 23.21
N GLU A 319 1.26 12.99 23.13
CA GLU A 319 0.27 12.48 24.08
C GLU A 319 -0.06 11.00 23.83
N SER A 320 -0.19 10.60 22.56
CA SER A 320 -0.48 9.21 22.19
C SER A 320 0.64 8.26 22.60
N SER A 321 1.91 8.60 22.32
CA SER A 321 3.04 7.74 22.69
C SER A 321 3.19 7.61 24.21
N ARG A 322 2.96 8.69 24.96
CA ARG A 322 2.97 8.69 26.43
C ARG A 322 1.89 7.77 26.99
N ARG A 323 0.64 7.94 26.54
CA ARG A 323 -0.50 7.14 27.02
C ARG A 323 -0.44 5.70 26.56
N LEU A 324 0.03 5.41 25.35
CA LEU A 324 0.24 4.05 24.88
C LEU A 324 1.26 3.33 25.77
N ARG A 325 2.39 3.98 26.11
CA ARG A 325 3.38 3.40 27.03
C ARG A 325 2.76 3.07 28.40
N THR A 326 1.92 3.96 28.94
CA THR A 326 1.17 3.68 30.17
C THR A 326 0.18 2.52 30.00
N ALA A 327 -0.49 2.39 28.87
CA ALA A 327 -1.47 1.33 28.62
C ALA A 327 -0.84 -0.06 28.47
N LEU A 328 0.32 -0.16 27.82
CA LEU A 328 1.06 -1.42 27.67
C LEU A 328 1.71 -1.88 28.99
N GLY A 329 2.12 -0.92 29.82
CA GLY A 329 2.92 -1.19 31.01
C GLY A 329 4.40 -1.39 30.66
N ASN A 330 5.30 -0.95 31.54
CA ASN A 330 6.75 -0.95 31.30
C ASN A 330 7.38 -2.37 31.45
N LYS A 331 6.92 -3.34 30.65
CA LYS A 331 7.45 -4.72 30.63
C LYS A 331 8.37 -4.90 29.41
N GLY A 332 9.46 -5.67 29.57
CA GLY A 332 10.61 -5.63 28.64
C GLY A 332 10.33 -5.86 27.15
N ALA A 333 9.39 -6.75 26.80
CA ALA A 333 9.02 -7.02 25.40
C ALA A 333 8.06 -5.98 24.79
N MET A 334 7.58 -5.01 25.59
CA MET A 334 6.70 -3.93 25.18
C MET A 334 7.50 -2.63 25.07
N GLN A 335 7.59 -2.07 23.87
CA GLN A 335 8.39 -0.88 23.60
C GLN A 335 7.54 0.16 22.87
N VAL A 336 7.70 1.44 23.23
CA VAL A 336 7.11 2.56 22.48
C VAL A 336 8.22 3.52 22.09
N ARG A 337 8.42 3.70 20.79
CA ARG A 337 9.49 4.51 20.19
C ARG A 337 8.89 5.67 19.41
N THR A 338 9.53 6.83 19.52
CA THR A 338 9.25 8.00 18.70
C THR A 338 10.50 8.32 17.89
N ILE A 339 10.39 8.31 16.56
CA ILE A 339 11.50 8.59 15.66
C ILE A 339 11.50 10.10 15.35
N PRO A 340 12.58 10.84 15.69
CA PRO A 340 12.63 12.28 15.52
C PRO A 340 12.71 12.69 14.04
N GLN A 341 12.24 13.90 13.73
CA GLN A 341 12.43 14.59 12.44
C GLN A 341 11.83 13.92 11.19
N VAL A 342 11.09 12.82 11.35
CA VAL A 342 10.51 12.08 10.22
C VAL A 342 9.02 12.34 10.11
N SER A 343 8.52 12.38 8.89
CA SER A 343 7.10 12.51 8.56
C SER A 343 6.32 11.22 8.88
N SER A 344 5.00 11.25 8.74
CA SER A 344 4.11 10.10 8.95
C SER A 344 4.44 8.88 8.08
N THR A 345 5.28 9.02 7.05
CA THR A 345 5.78 7.90 6.23
C THR A 345 7.13 7.34 6.68
N PHE A 346 7.68 7.83 7.80
CA PHE A 346 9.03 7.53 8.30
C PHE A 346 10.12 7.88 7.27
N VAL A 347 9.93 9.02 6.60
CA VAL A 347 10.88 9.61 5.67
C VAL A 347 11.31 10.98 6.19
N LEU A 348 12.61 11.24 6.19
CA LEU A 348 13.18 12.57 6.33
C LEU A 348 12.87 13.35 5.03
N PRO A 349 12.11 14.45 5.10
CA PRO A 349 11.73 15.20 3.90
C PRO A 349 12.98 15.80 3.22
N GLY A 350 12.90 15.94 1.90
CA GLY A 350 13.95 16.61 1.13
C GLY A 350 13.98 18.10 1.48
N ARG A 351 15.17 18.70 1.47
CA ARG A 351 15.38 20.11 1.81
C ARG A 351 16.64 20.67 1.16
N ALA A 352 16.70 21.98 0.97
CA ALA A 352 17.97 22.64 0.66
C ALA A 352 18.89 22.61 1.90
N SER A 353 20.18 22.32 1.69
CA SER A 353 21.23 22.51 2.69
C SER A 353 21.55 23.99 2.88
N GLU A 354 22.35 24.31 3.89
CA GLU A 354 22.86 25.68 4.12
C GLU A 354 23.66 26.20 2.92
N ASP A 355 24.36 25.31 2.21
CA ASP A 355 25.11 25.61 0.99
C ASP A 355 24.23 25.71 -0.28
N GLY A 356 22.91 25.61 -0.14
CA GLY A 356 21.95 25.67 -1.25
C GLY A 356 21.84 24.38 -2.09
N GLN A 357 22.56 23.31 -1.73
CA GLN A 357 22.46 22.01 -2.40
C GLN A 357 21.22 21.26 -1.94
N TRP A 358 20.58 20.52 -2.86
CA TRP A 358 19.42 19.71 -2.49
C TRP A 358 19.80 18.44 -1.72
N GLN A 359 19.16 18.22 -0.58
CA GLN A 359 19.20 16.95 0.14
C GLN A 359 17.96 16.16 -0.26
N TRP A 360 18.17 15.05 -0.98
CA TRP A 360 17.09 14.12 -1.32
C TRP A 360 16.40 13.58 -0.07
N PRO A 361 15.09 13.27 -0.14
CA PRO A 361 14.40 12.56 0.93
C PRO A 361 15.13 11.26 1.27
N ARG A 362 15.18 10.90 2.55
CA ARG A 362 15.88 9.70 3.03
C ARG A 362 14.98 8.88 3.95
N PRO A 363 15.08 7.54 3.95
CA PRO A 363 14.41 6.74 4.96
C PRO A 363 14.85 7.19 6.36
N ALA A 364 13.94 7.12 7.33
CA ALA A 364 14.24 7.37 8.72
C ALA A 364 15.43 6.51 9.20
N PRO A 365 16.52 7.12 9.69
CA PRO A 365 17.64 6.37 10.26
C PRO A 365 17.16 5.46 11.38
N ASN A 366 17.66 4.22 11.41
CA ASN A 366 17.35 3.20 12.42
C ASN A 366 15.87 2.78 12.54
N TYR A 367 14.95 3.32 11.74
CA TYR A 367 13.54 2.91 11.79
C TYR A 367 13.39 1.45 11.38
N TRP A 368 13.81 1.13 10.15
CA TRP A 368 13.62 -0.21 9.61
C TRP A 368 14.49 -1.26 10.32
N GLU A 369 15.76 -0.94 10.54
CA GLU A 369 16.68 -1.80 11.29
C GLU A 369 16.17 -2.05 12.71
N GLY A 370 15.63 -1.02 13.37
CA GLY A 370 15.05 -1.14 14.70
C GLY A 370 13.81 -2.03 14.72
N VAL A 371 12.93 -1.93 13.72
CA VAL A 371 11.78 -2.82 13.55
C VAL A 371 12.24 -4.26 13.36
N LEU A 372 13.14 -4.52 12.42
CA LEU A 372 13.63 -5.87 12.14
C LEU A 372 14.37 -6.47 13.34
N ALA A 373 15.18 -5.70 14.04
CA ALA A 373 15.89 -6.15 15.24
C ALA A 373 14.89 -6.54 16.34
N TRP A 374 13.86 -5.73 16.57
CA TRP A 374 12.81 -6.06 17.52
C TRP A 374 12.02 -7.31 17.09
N LEU A 375 11.61 -7.42 15.83
CA LEU A 375 10.91 -8.59 15.30
C LEU A 375 11.74 -9.87 15.46
N LYS A 376 13.05 -9.80 15.20
CA LYS A 376 13.96 -10.94 15.44
C LYS A 376 13.99 -11.33 16.91
N SER A 377 14.04 -10.35 17.82
CA SER A 377 14.11 -10.61 19.28
C SER A 377 12.86 -11.29 19.86
N VAL A 378 11.69 -11.11 19.23
CA VAL A 378 10.42 -11.70 19.70
C VAL A 378 10.06 -12.99 18.96
N ASN A 379 10.87 -13.42 17.97
CA ASN A 379 10.67 -14.63 17.16
C ASN A 379 11.76 -15.69 17.36
N GLN A 380 12.69 -15.44 18.29
CA GLN A 380 13.61 -16.42 18.86
C GLN A 380 12.92 -17.14 20.00
#